data_AF-A0A6C0B6V8-F1
#
_entry.id   AF-A0A6C0B6V8-F1
#
_cell.length_a   1.000
_cell.length_b   1.000
_cell.length_c   1.000
_cell.angle_alpha   90.00
_cell.angle_beta   90.00
_cell.angle_gamma   90.00
#
_symmetry.space_group_name_H-M   'P 1'
#
loop_
_entity.id
_entity.type
_entity.pdbx_description
1 polymer ?
#
loop_
_entity_poly.entity_id
_entity_poly.type
_entity_poly.pdbx_seq_one_letter_code
_entity_poly.pdbx_strand_id
1 'polypeptide(L)'
;MENIVYIVIDTDDNKRRVTQRDFERFVDDLLQDEVALIQKKYKYGGKTYLCTLFTNQEEFGAEEYITHYRALGKQYGHTFLTEFDMMVIRQFSV
;
A
#
# COMPACT_ATOMS: atom_id res chain seq x y z
N MET A 1 -3.37 -8.90 17.80
CA MET A 1 -3.76 -7.73 16.98
C MET A 1 -2.69 -7.54 15.93
N GLU A 2 -3.03 -7.73 14.66
CA GLU A 2 -2.12 -7.47 13.55
C GLU A 2 -1.89 -5.95 13.46
N ASN A 3 -0.66 -5.52 13.74
CA ASN A 3 -0.28 -4.11 13.66
C ASN A 3 -0.11 -3.73 12.20
N ILE A 4 -1.18 -3.23 11.57
CA ILE A 4 -1.16 -2.65 10.22
C ILE A 4 -0.91 -1.15 10.34
N VAL A 5 0.09 -0.66 9.62
CA VAL A 5 0.34 0.78 9.44
C VAL A 5 0.62 1.05 7.98
N TYR A 6 0.13 2.17 7.48
CA TYR A 6 0.44 2.66 6.15
C TYR A 6 1.59 3.66 6.24
N ILE A 7 2.44 3.62 5.23
CA ILE A 7 3.61 4.46 5.09
C ILE A 7 3.42 5.21 3.78
N VAL A 8 3.34 6.53 3.87
CA VAL A 8 3.29 7.42 2.71
C VAL A 8 4.59 8.19 2.68
N ILE A 9 5.27 8.20 1.53
CA ILE A 9 6.45 9.00 1.25
C ILE A 9 6.08 9.95 0.12
N ASP A 10 6.27 11.24 0.33
CA ASP A 10 6.09 12.25 -0.71
C ASP A 10 7.35 12.40 -1.57
N THR A 11 7.26 13.20 -2.64
CA THR A 11 8.39 13.46 -3.57
C THR A 11 9.57 14.17 -2.92
N ASP A 12 9.38 14.80 -1.75
CA ASP A 12 10.41 15.45 -0.95
C ASP A 12 11.03 14.50 0.10
N ASP A 13 10.75 13.20 0.02
CA ASP A 13 11.18 12.15 0.95
C ASP A 13 10.65 12.31 2.39
N ASN A 14 9.58 13.10 2.59
CA ASN A 14 8.92 13.14 3.90
C ASN A 14 8.07 11.90 4.11
N LYS A 15 8.36 11.21 5.21
CA LYS A 15 7.74 9.94 5.56
C LYS A 15 6.68 10.09 6.64
N ARG A 16 5.44 9.71 6.31
CA ARG A 16 4.30 9.67 7.25
C ARG A 16 3.93 8.23 7.55
N ARG A 17 3.77 7.89 8.83
CA ARG A 17 3.23 6.60 9.27
C ARG A 17 1.86 6.83 9.89
N VAL A 18 0.85 6.14 9.36
CA VAL A 18 -0.54 6.38 9.73
C VAL A 18 -1.25 5.05 9.97
N THR A 19 -2.26 5.07 10.85
CA THR A 19 -3.13 3.92 11.03
C THR A 19 -4.03 3.75 9.80
N GLN A 20 -4.68 2.59 9.65
CA GLN A 20 -5.68 2.41 8.59
C GLN A 20 -6.77 3.49 8.64
N ARG A 21 -7.34 3.73 9.82
CA ARG A 21 -8.41 4.72 10.01
C ARG A 21 -7.98 6.12 9.63
N ASP A 22 -6.75 6.51 9.98
CA ASP A 22 -6.26 7.83 9.62
C ASP A 22 -5.99 7.91 8.13
N PHE A 23 -5.43 6.85 7.53
CA PHE A 23 -5.17 6.82 6.10
C PHE A 23 -6.45 6.91 5.27
N GLU A 24 -7.48 6.14 5.61
CA GLU A 24 -8.82 6.21 5.00
C GLU A 24 -9.42 7.62 5.04
N ARG A 25 -9.01 8.48 5.98
CA ARG A 25 -9.53 9.85 6.11
C ARG A 25 -8.86 10.89 5.22
N PHE A 26 -7.61 10.66 4.80
CA PHE A 26 -6.87 11.65 4.01
C PHE A 26 -6.37 11.11 2.66
N VAL A 27 -6.56 9.82 2.36
CA VAL A 27 -6.08 9.22 1.10
C VAL A 27 -6.68 9.91 -0.13
N ASP A 28 -7.93 10.36 -0.05
CA ASP A 28 -8.61 11.10 -1.11
C ASP A 28 -8.02 12.50 -1.33
N ASP A 29 -7.34 13.07 -0.33
CA ASP A 29 -6.68 14.37 -0.39
C ASP A 29 -5.26 14.28 -0.97
N LEU A 30 -4.74 13.06 -1.18
CA LEU A 30 -3.40 12.87 -1.74
C LEU A 30 -3.42 13.08 -3.25
N LEU A 31 -2.56 13.99 -3.71
CA LEU A 31 -2.31 14.22 -5.13
C LEU A 31 -1.24 13.23 -5.63
N GLN A 32 -1.53 12.53 -6.73
CA GLN A 32 -0.66 11.46 -7.24
C GLN A 32 0.76 11.96 -7.60
N ASP A 33 0.88 13.19 -8.10
CA ASP A 33 2.14 13.84 -8.45
C ASP A 33 2.97 14.27 -7.23
N GLU A 34 2.36 14.37 -6.05
CA GLU A 34 3.04 14.68 -4.78
C GLU A 34 3.47 13.42 -4.01
N VAL A 35 2.99 12.23 -4.41
CA VAL A 35 3.29 10.97 -3.72
C VAL A 35 4.41 10.22 -4.45
N ALA A 36 5.42 9.79 -3.71
CA ALA A 36 6.49 8.93 -4.22
C ALA A 36 6.23 7.44 -3.97
N LEU A 37 5.70 7.10 -2.79
CA LEU A 37 5.52 5.71 -2.38
C LEU A 37 4.39 5.56 -1.36
N ILE A 38 3.52 4.57 -1.56
CA ILE A 38 2.55 4.12 -0.56
C ILE A 38 2.83 2.65 -0.22
N GLN A 39 3.03 2.34 1.05
CA GLN A 39 3.24 0.97 1.51
C GLN A 39 2.34 0.61 2.69
N LYS A 40 1.78 -0.60 2.65
CA LYS A 40 1.18 -1.27 3.80
C LYS A 40 2.24 -2.10 4.52
N LYS A 41 2.47 -1.81 5.80
CA LYS A 41 3.32 -2.59 6.69
C LYS A 41 2.46 -3.39 7.65
N TYR A 42 2.69 -4.70 7.74
CA TYR A 42 1.93 -5.60 8.61
C TYR A 42 2.80 -6.69 9.23
N LYS A 43 2.29 -7.37 10.26
CA LYS A 43 2.97 -8.49 10.93
C LYS A 43 2.18 -9.78 10.74
N TYR A 44 2.86 -10.85 10.31
CA TYR A 44 2.28 -12.18 10.16
C TYR A 44 3.31 -13.25 10.54
N GLY A 45 2.91 -14.27 11.32
CA GLY A 45 3.82 -15.34 11.76
C GLY A 45 5.11 -14.85 12.46
N GLY A 46 5.02 -13.76 13.23
CA GLY A 46 6.17 -13.14 13.91
C GLY A 46 7.12 -12.32 13.02
N LYS A 47 6.89 -12.30 11.70
CA LYS A 47 7.68 -11.52 10.73
C LYS A 47 6.95 -10.24 10.34
N THR A 48 7.70 -9.25 9.88
CA THR A 48 7.17 -7.99 9.34
C THR A 48 7.27 -8.02 7.82
N TYR A 49 6.19 -7.63 7.16
CA TYR A 49 6.08 -7.57 5.70
C TYR A 49 5.77 -6.15 5.25
N LEU A 50 6.19 -5.83 4.03
CA LEU A 50 5.89 -4.60 3.32
C LEU A 50 5.23 -4.96 2.00
N CYS A 51 4.06 -4.39 1.76
CA CYS A 51 3.37 -4.43 0.49
C CYS A 51 3.37 -3.01 -0.06
N THR A 52 3.93 -2.83 -1.24
CA THR A 52 3.88 -1.55 -1.95
C THR A 52 2.53 -1.48 -2.66
N LEU A 53 1.78 -0.41 -2.44
CA LEU A 53 0.50 -0.13 -3.08
C LEU A 53 0.66 0.83 -4.26
N PHE A 54 1.69 1.67 -4.21
CA PHE A 54 2.04 2.61 -5.26
C PHE A 54 3.51 3.01 -5.15
N THR A 55 4.15 3.26 -6.29
CA THR A 55 5.49 3.84 -6.42
C THR A 55 5.53 4.70 -7.69
N ASN A 56 6.19 5.87 -7.64
CA ASN A 56 6.40 6.71 -8.81
C ASN A 56 7.66 6.34 -9.62
N GLN A 57 8.42 5.34 -9.17
CA GLN A 57 9.65 4.89 -9.84
C GLN A 57 9.39 3.98 -11.04
N GLU A 58 8.21 3.38 -11.11
CA GLU A 58 7.84 2.37 -12.09
C GLU A 58 6.37 2.55 -12.47
N GLU A 59 6.06 2.35 -13.75
CA GLU A 59 4.67 2.34 -14.23
C GLU A 59 4.15 0.90 -14.22
N PHE A 60 3.17 0.62 -13.35
CA PHE A 60 2.48 -0.66 -13.29
C PHE A 60 0.99 -0.45 -13.49
N GLY A 61 0.38 -1.31 -14.31
CA GLY A 61 -1.08 -1.37 -14.41
C GLY A 61 -1.70 -1.80 -13.09
N ALA A 62 -2.76 -1.13 -12.64
CA ALA A 62 -3.42 -1.47 -11.36
C ALA A 62 -3.79 -2.97 -11.26
N GLU A 63 -4.33 -3.55 -12.33
CA GLU A 63 -4.73 -4.96 -12.36
C GLU A 63 -3.52 -5.92 -12.47
N GLU A 64 -2.42 -5.49 -13.07
CA GLU A 64 -1.16 -6.26 -13.06
C GLU A 64 -0.61 -6.33 -11.63
N TYR A 65 -0.66 -5.22 -10.91
CA TYR A 65 -0.20 -5.13 -9.53
C TYR A 65 -1.06 -5.99 -8.59
N ILE A 66 -2.39 -5.86 -8.69
CA ILE A 66 -3.34 -6.69 -7.93
C ILE A 66 -3.13 -8.18 -8.25
N THR A 67 -2.96 -8.53 -9.52
CA THR A 67 -2.75 -9.92 -9.96
C THR A 67 -1.44 -10.48 -9.42
N HIS A 68 -0.33 -9.74 -9.55
CA HIS A 68 0.99 -10.12 -9.07
C HIS A 68 0.91 -10.59 -7.61
N TYR A 69 0.31 -9.76 -6.78
CA TYR A 69 0.29 -10.08 -5.38
C TYR A 69 -0.78 -11.11 -4.97
N ARG A 70 -1.92 -11.18 -5.67
CA ARG A 70 -2.89 -12.29 -5.46
C ARG A 70 -2.28 -13.65 -5.80
N ALA A 71 -1.29 -13.69 -6.70
CA ALA A 71 -0.54 -14.89 -7.03
C ALA A 71 0.51 -15.29 -5.97
N LEU A 72 0.80 -14.43 -4.98
CA LEU A 72 1.74 -14.76 -3.92
C LEU A 72 1.19 -15.86 -2.99
N GLY A 73 2.08 -16.76 -2.57
CA GLY A 73 1.72 -17.88 -1.71
C GLY A 73 1.24 -17.47 -0.30
N LYS A 74 0.51 -18.38 0.36
CA LYS A 74 -0.08 -18.18 1.70
C LYS A 74 0.93 -17.76 2.80
N GLN A 75 2.23 -17.97 2.57
CA GLN A 75 3.30 -17.54 3.48
C GLN A 75 3.34 -16.02 3.74
N TYR A 76 2.73 -15.21 2.87
CA TYR A 76 2.60 -13.76 3.02
C TYR A 76 1.29 -13.32 3.72
N GLY A 77 0.44 -14.27 4.13
CA GLY A 77 -0.85 -14.03 4.80
C GLY A 77 -2.04 -14.40 3.90
N HIS A 78 -3.17 -14.80 4.51
CA HIS A 78 -4.35 -15.29 3.75
C HIS A 78 -5.14 -14.17 3.03
N THR A 79 -4.94 -12.91 3.44
CA THR A 79 -5.66 -11.71 2.97
C THR A 79 -4.70 -10.53 2.92
N PHE A 80 -3.73 -10.59 2.02
CA PHE A 80 -2.67 -9.57 1.97
C PHE A 80 -3.22 -8.20 1.50
N LEU A 81 -4.08 -8.17 0.46
CA LEU A 81 -4.90 -6.99 0.10
C LEU A 81 -6.26 -7.09 0.73
N THR A 82 -6.65 -5.99 1.33
CA THR A 82 -8.03 -5.65 1.63
C THR A 82 -8.67 -4.95 0.42
N GLU A 83 -9.99 -4.77 0.47
CA GLU A 83 -10.71 -3.97 -0.52
C GLU A 83 -10.18 -2.54 -0.60
N PHE A 84 -9.85 -1.95 0.56
CA PHE A 84 -9.24 -0.64 0.65
C PHE A 84 -7.86 -0.59 -0.03
N ASP A 85 -7.01 -1.60 0.17
CA ASP A 85 -5.71 -1.64 -0.52
C ASP A 85 -5.86 -1.68 -2.05
N MET A 86 -6.85 -2.44 -2.56
CA MET A 86 -7.15 -2.48 -3.99
C MET A 86 -7.68 -1.15 -4.52
N MET A 87 -8.46 -0.42 -3.70
CA MET A 87 -8.91 0.93 -4.03
C MET A 87 -7.73 1.89 -4.17
N VAL A 88 -6.79 1.86 -3.21
CA VAL A 88 -5.57 2.67 -3.25
C VAL A 88 -4.75 2.37 -4.52
N ILE A 89 -4.50 1.09 -4.81
CA ILE A 89 -3.75 0.71 -6.02
C ILE A 89 -4.42 1.29 -7.27
N ARG A 90 -5.74 1.14 -7.42
CA ARG A 90 -6.47 1.67 -8.59
C ARG A 90 -6.47 3.19 -8.69
N GLN A 91 -6.38 3.90 -7.57
CA GLN A 91 -6.37 5.35 -7.54
C GLN A 91 -5.01 5.92 -7.97
N PHE A 92 -3.91 5.26 -7.63
CA PHE A 92 -2.56 5.79 -7.84
C PHE A 92 -1.77 5.09 -8.95
N SER A 93 -2.18 3.91 -9.40
CA SER A 93 -1.57 3.22 -10.55
C SER A 93 -2.29 3.58 -11.86
N VAL A 94 -1.54 3.59 -12.98
CA VAL A 94 -2.01 3.98 -14.33
C VAL A 94 -2.74 2.84 -15.03
#